data_AF-A0A3G2UUM4-F1
#
_entry.id   AF-A0A3G2UUM4-F1
#
_cell.length_a   1.000
_cell.length_b   1.000
_cell.length_c   1.000
_cell.angle_alpha   90.00
_cell.angle_beta   90.00
_cell.angle_gamma   90.00
#
_symmetry.space_group_name_H-M   'P 1'
#
loop_
_entity.id
_entity.type
_entity.pdbx_description
1 polymer ?
#
loop_
_entity_poly.entity_id
_entity_poly.type
_entity_poly.pdbx_seq_one_letter_code
_entity_poly.pdbx_strand_id
1 'polypeptide(L)'
;MAAIIASGRIDSALTWLPEEPAFQFLADPFGWRGADGTLHIFAEHYDYRHRHGTIMRLSLDEHLSVVERRLCLSEPWHLSYPQIFAGEGATWMLPEAHRSGALTLYRDHGGLADWRPELRITLDCVPVDATILHHQDRWWLFYSPATSKQTKISQLHIAWAERLEGPWIVHPRNPVRVDVTSSRPGGSPQILSGHVVLPVQDCSSTYGGAIRPLWIDRLDEANFSAKAGGAMPVPLSAGAYRDGMHSLTACGEISLVDVKRIDRSARGLALEIRRALGGYG
;
A
#
# COMPACT_ATOMS: atom_id res chain seq x y z
N MET A 1 4.10 -14.14 5.15
CA MET A 1 2.87 -13.79 4.40
C MET A 1 2.10 -15.01 3.88
N ALA A 2 2.77 -15.97 3.23
CA ALA A 2 2.13 -17.18 2.70
C ALA A 2 1.22 -17.91 3.71
N ALA A 3 1.70 -18.10 4.94
CA ALA A 3 0.92 -18.75 6.02
C ALA A 3 -0.36 -17.97 6.37
N ILE A 4 -0.29 -16.64 6.44
CA ILE A 4 -1.43 -15.74 6.71
C ILE A 4 -2.48 -15.85 5.60
N ILE A 5 -2.03 -15.85 4.35
CA ILE A 5 -2.92 -15.99 3.18
C ILE A 5 -3.60 -17.36 3.16
N ALA A 6 -2.85 -18.43 3.44
CA ALA A 6 -3.37 -19.79 3.43
C ALA A 6 -4.37 -20.05 4.57
N SER A 7 -4.13 -19.51 5.77
CA SER A 7 -5.04 -19.66 6.91
C SER A 7 -6.22 -18.68 6.88
N GLY A 8 -6.09 -17.57 6.14
CA GLY A 8 -7.06 -16.47 6.12
C GLY A 8 -7.09 -15.66 7.42
N ARG A 9 -6.04 -15.76 8.26
CA ARG A 9 -5.94 -15.06 9.55
C ARG A 9 -4.50 -14.88 10.00
N ILE A 10 -4.27 -13.90 10.87
CA ILE A 10 -2.95 -13.62 11.43
C ILE A 10 -2.84 -14.31 12.80
N ASP A 11 -2.35 -15.56 12.78
CA ASP A 11 -2.11 -16.37 13.99
C ASP A 11 -0.64 -16.34 14.44
N SER A 12 0.24 -15.71 13.66
CA SER A 12 1.66 -15.60 13.96
C SER A 12 1.92 -14.63 15.12
N ALA A 13 3.11 -14.70 15.72
CA ALA A 13 3.57 -13.68 16.65
C ALA A 13 3.50 -12.29 15.99
N LEU A 14 3.00 -11.32 16.76
CA LEU A 14 2.76 -9.94 16.31
C LEU A 14 3.51 -8.99 17.25
N THR A 15 4.26 -8.06 16.64
CA THR A 15 4.88 -6.93 17.33
C THR A 15 4.24 -5.65 16.80
N TRP A 16 3.59 -4.90 17.68
CA TRP A 16 3.01 -3.60 17.32
C TRP A 16 4.04 -2.50 17.54
N LEU A 17 4.16 -1.58 16.58
CA LEU A 17 4.93 -0.37 16.75
C LEU A 17 4.24 0.56 17.79
N PRO A 18 5.01 1.41 18.49
CA PRO A 18 4.43 2.39 19.41
C PRO A 18 3.41 3.31 18.73
N GLU A 19 2.43 3.79 19.51
CA GLU A 19 1.44 4.76 19.03
C GLU A 19 2.13 6.07 18.64
N GLU A 20 1.71 6.65 17.51
CA GLU A 20 2.19 7.95 17.07
C GLU A 20 1.72 9.06 18.02
N PRO A 21 2.40 10.22 18.06
CA PRO A 21 1.91 11.35 18.82
C PRO A 21 0.48 11.74 18.39
N ALA A 22 -0.25 12.39 19.28
CA ALA A 22 -1.63 12.81 19.01
C ALA A 22 -1.76 13.51 17.64
N PHE A 23 -2.80 13.14 16.90
CA PHE A 23 -3.11 13.64 15.55
C PHE A 23 -2.16 13.19 14.44
N GLN A 24 -1.33 12.17 14.69
CA GLN A 24 -0.49 11.56 13.67
C GLN A 24 -0.80 10.06 13.55
N PHE A 25 -0.52 9.48 12.39
CA PHE A 25 -0.57 8.04 12.20
C PHE A 25 0.52 7.56 11.24
N LEU A 26 0.79 6.26 11.31
CA LEU A 26 1.50 5.49 10.29
C LEU A 26 0.53 4.54 9.59
N ALA A 27 0.62 4.42 8.27
CA ALA A 27 -0.20 3.53 7.46
C ALA A 27 0.59 2.97 6.27
N ASP A 28 0.02 1.97 5.60
CA ASP A 28 0.57 1.32 4.40
C ASP A 28 2.06 0.92 4.52
N PRO A 29 2.47 0.13 5.52
CA PRO A 29 3.87 -0.25 5.67
C PRO A 29 4.34 -1.19 4.55
N PHE A 30 5.47 -0.85 3.93
CA PHE A 30 6.25 -1.70 3.02
C PHE A 30 7.65 -1.93 3.57
N GLY A 31 8.13 -3.17 3.52
CA GLY A 31 9.41 -3.55 4.09
C GLY A 31 10.51 -3.72 3.05
N TRP A 32 11.73 -3.36 3.42
CA TRP A 32 12.95 -3.67 2.69
C TRP A 32 14.03 -4.17 3.65
N ARG A 33 14.71 -5.26 3.30
CA ARG A 33 15.83 -5.77 4.09
C ARG A 33 17.13 -5.27 3.46
N GLY A 34 17.88 -4.46 4.22
CA GLY A 34 19.19 -3.95 3.81
C GLY A 34 20.21 -5.08 3.62
N ALA A 35 21.30 -4.77 2.91
CA ALA A 35 22.39 -5.72 2.69
C ALA A 35 23.09 -6.14 4.00
N ASP A 36 23.01 -5.30 5.03
CA ASP A 36 23.46 -5.55 6.40
C ASP A 36 22.47 -6.39 7.23
N GLY A 37 21.32 -6.76 6.65
CA GLY A 37 20.26 -7.48 7.32
C GLY A 37 19.27 -6.61 8.11
N THR A 38 19.50 -5.28 8.17
CA THR A 38 18.59 -4.36 8.86
C THR A 38 17.22 -4.35 8.18
N LEU A 39 16.15 -4.41 8.97
CA LEU A 39 14.80 -4.27 8.44
C LEU A 39 14.41 -2.79 8.38
N HIS A 40 14.10 -2.29 7.19
CA HIS A 40 13.55 -0.97 6.99
C HIS A 40 12.07 -1.06 6.65
N ILE A 41 11.23 -0.28 7.33
CA ILE A 41 9.81 -0.11 7.04
C ILE A 41 9.59 1.29 6.48
N PHE A 42 8.98 1.38 5.31
CA PHE A 42 8.53 2.62 4.69
C PHE A 42 7.02 2.71 4.88
N ALA A 43 6.54 3.81 5.42
CA ALA A 43 5.13 3.97 5.73
C ALA A 43 4.68 5.40 5.42
N GLU A 44 3.42 5.56 5.07
CA GLU A 44 2.76 6.86 5.11
C GLU A 44 2.81 7.37 6.54
N HIS A 45 3.37 8.56 6.73
CA HIS A 45 3.19 9.35 7.93
C HIS A 45 2.27 10.52 7.60
N TYR A 46 1.18 10.61 8.34
CA TYR A 46 0.20 11.65 8.14
C TYR A 46 0.01 12.47 9.41
N ASP A 47 -0.05 13.79 9.23
CA ASP A 47 -0.37 14.72 10.31
C ASP A 47 -1.71 15.42 10.04
N TYR A 48 -2.70 15.14 10.89
CA TYR A 48 -4.05 15.72 10.79
C TYR A 48 -4.12 17.23 10.97
N ARG A 49 -3.07 17.87 11.50
CA ARG A 49 -2.97 19.32 11.66
C ARG A 49 -2.71 20.00 10.31
N HIS A 50 -1.88 19.38 9.47
CA HIS A 50 -1.46 19.91 8.16
C HIS A 50 -2.13 19.21 6.97
N ARG A 51 -2.77 18.04 7.21
CA ARG A 51 -3.41 17.18 6.19
C ARG A 51 -2.47 16.76 5.07
N HIS A 52 -1.26 16.38 5.47
CA HIS A 52 -0.18 16.08 4.56
C HIS A 52 0.44 14.72 4.90
N GLY A 53 0.40 13.82 3.92
CA GLY A 53 1.09 12.53 3.95
C GLY A 53 2.51 12.66 3.40
N THR A 54 3.48 12.18 4.17
CA THR A 54 4.89 12.05 3.78
C THR A 54 5.31 10.59 3.96
N ILE A 55 6.44 10.18 3.38
CA ILE A 55 6.96 8.82 3.59
C ILE A 55 8.05 8.85 4.65
N MET A 56 7.85 8.08 5.72
CA MET A 56 8.85 7.88 6.76
C MET A 56 9.48 6.50 6.62
N ARG A 57 10.79 6.42 6.89
CA ARG A 57 11.52 5.17 7.08
C ARG A 57 11.75 4.91 8.56
N LEU A 58 11.43 3.71 9.01
CA LEU A 58 11.78 3.17 10.32
C LEU A 58 12.78 2.03 10.13
N SER A 59 13.95 2.12 10.75
CA SER A 59 14.92 1.02 10.79
C SER A 59 14.71 0.25 12.09
N LEU A 60 14.58 -1.07 11.99
CA LEU A 60 14.33 -1.96 13.11
C LEU A 60 15.54 -2.88 13.34
N ASP A 61 15.82 -3.15 14.62
CA ASP A 61 16.78 -4.18 15.02
C ASP A 61 16.21 -5.61 14.91
N GLU A 62 17.01 -6.60 15.29
CA GLU A 62 16.64 -8.02 15.30
C GLU A 62 15.49 -8.37 16.27
N HIS A 63 15.21 -7.49 17.24
CA HIS A 63 14.09 -7.60 18.18
C HIS A 63 12.86 -6.83 17.72
N LEU A 64 12.85 -6.33 16.47
CA LEU A 64 11.79 -5.52 15.88
C LEU A 64 11.55 -4.19 16.63
N SER A 65 12.57 -3.69 17.32
CA SER A 65 12.53 -2.37 17.97
C SER A 65 13.03 -1.30 17.00
N VAL A 66 12.36 -0.15 16.97
CA VAL A 66 12.74 0.97 16.11
C VAL A 66 14.02 1.62 16.65
N VAL A 67 15.09 1.58 15.85
CA VAL A 67 16.40 2.17 16.19
C VAL A 67 16.69 3.47 15.45
N GLU A 68 16.05 3.70 14.30
CA GLU A 68 16.15 4.96 13.56
C GLU A 68 14.79 5.30 12.95
N ARG A 69 14.49 6.60 12.91
CA ARG A 69 13.35 7.16 12.19
C ARG A 69 13.82 8.33 11.31
N ARG A 70 13.46 8.31 10.03
CA ARG A 70 13.92 9.29 9.05
C ARG A 70 12.81 9.67 8.07
N LEU A 71 12.69 10.98 7.79
CA LEU A 71 11.88 11.44 6.66
C LEU A 71 12.55 11.01 5.36
N CYS A 72 11.81 10.25 4.57
CA CYS A 72 12.33 9.53 3.42
C CYS A 72 11.96 10.22 2.11
N LEU A 73 10.71 10.69 2.01
CA LEU A 73 10.21 11.42 0.85
C LEU A 73 9.12 12.41 1.30
N SER A 74 9.23 13.65 0.83
CA SER A 74 8.21 14.68 1.02
C SER A 74 8.09 15.47 -0.27
N GLU A 75 6.86 15.67 -0.71
CA GLU A 75 6.52 16.43 -1.90
C GLU A 75 5.49 17.52 -1.54
N PRO A 76 5.16 18.48 -2.43
CA PRO A 76 4.05 19.41 -2.21
C PRO A 76 2.65 18.78 -2.19
N TRP A 77 2.57 17.49 -2.53
CA TRP A 77 1.34 16.69 -2.51
C TRP A 77 1.44 15.56 -1.49
N HIS A 78 0.27 15.02 -1.14
CA HIS A 78 0.15 13.87 -0.25
C HIS A 78 0.75 12.62 -0.89
N LEU A 79 1.59 11.92 -0.14
CA LEU A 79 2.17 10.62 -0.47
C LEU A 79 1.66 9.55 0.49
N SER A 80 1.31 8.38 -0.04
CA SER A 80 0.95 7.17 0.73
C SER A 80 1.41 5.92 0.00
N TYR A 81 1.11 4.73 0.54
CA TYR A 81 1.35 3.44 -0.12
C TYR A 81 2.74 3.28 -0.79
N PRO A 82 3.86 3.45 -0.05
CA PRO A 82 5.21 3.53 -0.62
C PRO A 82 5.81 2.16 -0.95
N GLN A 83 5.32 1.48 -1.99
CA GLN A 83 5.85 0.15 -2.33
C GLN A 83 7.33 0.20 -2.69
N ILE A 84 8.14 -0.59 -2.00
CA ILE A 84 9.58 -0.75 -2.30
C ILE A 84 9.82 -2.07 -3.03
N PHE A 85 10.61 -2.04 -4.10
CA PHE A 85 10.96 -3.24 -4.87
C PHE A 85 12.31 -3.13 -5.60
N ALA A 86 12.91 -4.28 -5.90
CA ALA A 86 14.09 -4.38 -6.75
C ALA A 86 13.66 -4.55 -8.21
N GLY A 87 14.32 -3.87 -9.15
CA GLY A 87 14.03 -4.01 -10.57
C GLY A 87 15.06 -3.33 -11.45
N GLU A 88 15.44 -3.98 -12.55
CA GLU A 88 16.31 -3.39 -13.58
C GLU A 88 17.63 -2.79 -13.04
N GLY A 89 18.22 -3.45 -12.04
CA GLY A 89 19.49 -3.04 -11.44
C GLY A 89 19.39 -1.87 -10.45
N ALA A 90 18.19 -1.52 -9.98
CA ALA A 90 17.99 -0.51 -8.95
C ALA A 90 16.95 -0.92 -7.90
N THR A 91 16.89 -0.14 -6.83
CA THR A 91 15.83 -0.17 -5.84
C THR A 91 14.89 1.00 -6.09
N TRP A 92 13.59 0.71 -6.11
CA TRP A 92 12.55 1.65 -6.48
C TRP A 92 11.53 1.82 -5.37
N MET A 93 10.99 3.02 -5.25
CA MET A 93 9.80 3.35 -4.46
C MET A 93 8.69 3.81 -5.41
N LEU A 94 7.51 3.21 -5.27
CA LEU A 94 6.30 3.56 -6.00
C LEU A 94 5.22 4.01 -5.01
N PRO A 95 5.21 5.30 -4.60
CA PRO A 95 4.18 5.82 -3.72
C PRO A 95 2.89 6.14 -4.49
N GLU A 96 1.73 6.03 -3.83
CA GLU A 96 0.54 6.74 -4.30
C GLU A 96 0.76 8.25 -4.16
N ALA A 97 0.50 8.97 -5.25
CA ALA A 97 0.59 10.42 -5.32
C ALA A 97 -0.58 11.00 -6.11
N HIS A 98 -1.83 10.64 -5.78
CA HIS A 98 -3.02 10.98 -6.57
C HIS A 98 -3.11 12.48 -6.95
N ARG A 99 -2.77 13.40 -6.03
CA ARG A 99 -2.84 14.85 -6.28
C ARG A 99 -1.70 15.39 -7.17
N SER A 100 -0.67 14.60 -7.45
CA SER A 100 0.40 14.97 -8.41
C SER A 100 -0.05 14.90 -9.87
N GLY A 101 -1.13 14.16 -10.16
CA GLY A 101 -1.57 13.88 -11.54
C GLY A 101 -0.68 12.86 -12.27
N ALA A 102 0.19 12.14 -11.57
CA ALA A 102 1.14 11.19 -12.13
C ALA A 102 1.30 9.94 -11.24
N LEU A 103 1.76 8.85 -11.85
CA LEU A 103 2.43 7.78 -11.12
C LEU A 103 3.93 7.88 -11.39
N THR A 104 4.72 8.11 -10.34
CA THR A 104 6.16 8.36 -10.45
C THR A 104 6.93 7.30 -9.67
N LEU A 105 7.92 6.70 -10.32
CA LEU A 105 8.90 5.85 -9.68
C LEU A 105 10.07 6.71 -9.20
N TYR A 106 10.41 6.53 -7.93
CA TYR A 106 11.57 7.13 -7.31
C TYR A 106 12.66 6.09 -7.18
N ARG A 107 13.88 6.42 -7.58
CA ARG A 107 15.05 5.56 -7.45
C ARG A 107 15.78 5.86 -6.16
N ASP A 108 16.27 4.83 -5.46
CA ASP A 108 17.23 5.00 -4.38
C ASP A 108 18.60 5.40 -4.93
N HIS A 109 19.12 6.52 -4.46
CA HIS A 109 20.46 7.03 -4.76
C HIS A 109 21.44 6.88 -3.60
N GLY A 110 21.02 6.26 -2.49
CA GLY A 110 21.94 5.95 -1.42
C GLY A 110 21.25 5.64 -0.10
N GLY A 111 21.62 4.47 0.44
CA GLY A 111 21.32 4.09 1.82
C GLY A 111 19.83 4.08 2.15
N LEU A 112 18.96 3.92 1.13
CA LEU A 112 17.50 3.92 1.27
C LEU A 112 16.95 5.20 1.93
N ALA A 113 17.64 6.32 1.69
CA ALA A 113 17.32 7.62 2.30
C ALA A 113 17.24 8.76 1.28
N ASP A 114 17.85 8.61 0.11
CA ASP A 114 17.82 9.60 -0.97
C ASP A 114 17.01 9.03 -2.15
N TRP A 115 15.74 9.39 -2.21
CA TRP A 115 14.82 8.95 -3.25
C TRP A 115 14.57 10.07 -4.24
N ARG A 116 14.87 9.83 -5.52
CA ARG A 116 14.73 10.84 -6.58
C ARG A 116 13.76 10.37 -7.66
N PRO A 117 12.85 11.24 -8.13
CA PRO A 117 11.93 10.88 -9.20
C PRO A 117 12.73 10.63 -10.48
N GLU A 118 12.54 9.45 -11.10
CA GLU A 118 13.31 9.06 -12.29
C GLU A 118 12.43 8.62 -13.45
N LEU A 119 11.35 7.87 -13.19
CA LEU A 119 10.43 7.42 -14.25
C LEU A 119 9.00 7.87 -13.95
N ARG A 120 8.26 8.22 -15.00
CA ARG A 120 6.82 8.47 -14.92
C ARG A 120 6.08 7.41 -15.71
N ILE A 121 5.18 6.69 -15.04
CA ILE A 121 4.31 5.70 -15.64
C ILE A 121 3.05 6.43 -16.13
N THR A 122 2.85 6.45 -17.45
CA THR A 122 1.65 7.04 -18.06
C THR A 122 0.60 5.95 -18.29
N LEU A 123 -0.59 6.15 -17.74
CA LEU A 123 -1.74 5.25 -17.85
C LEU A 123 -2.96 6.02 -18.39
N ASP A 124 -4.09 5.33 -18.48
CA ASP A 124 -5.39 5.88 -18.87
C ASP A 124 -6.00 6.83 -17.82
N CYS A 125 -5.59 6.71 -16.56
CA CYS A 125 -6.01 7.59 -15.47
C CYS A 125 -4.93 7.65 -14.37
N VAL A 126 -5.11 8.55 -13.40
CA VAL A 126 -4.27 8.56 -12.20
C VAL A 126 -4.59 7.32 -11.36
N PRO A 127 -3.62 6.43 -11.10
CA PRO A 127 -3.85 5.22 -10.32
C PRO A 127 -3.84 5.53 -8.82
N VAL A 128 -4.58 4.72 -8.07
CA VAL A 128 -4.69 4.72 -6.61
C VAL A 128 -4.26 3.34 -6.10
N ASP A 129 -3.50 3.30 -5.01
CA ASP A 129 -2.82 2.14 -4.43
C ASP A 129 -2.10 1.29 -5.50
N ALA A 130 -1.42 1.96 -6.42
CA ALA A 130 -0.73 1.30 -7.52
C ALA A 130 0.30 0.30 -6.97
N THR A 131 0.18 -0.95 -7.40
CA THR A 131 0.94 -2.07 -6.87
C THR A 131 1.64 -2.80 -8.01
N ILE A 132 2.97 -2.89 -7.96
CA ILE A 132 3.80 -3.47 -9.01
C ILE A 132 4.29 -4.88 -8.67
N LEU A 133 4.45 -5.71 -9.69
CA LEU A 133 5.02 -7.06 -9.62
C LEU A 133 5.76 -7.40 -10.90
N HIS A 134 6.98 -7.94 -10.81
CA HIS A 134 7.60 -8.61 -11.95
C HIS A 134 7.22 -10.09 -11.95
N HIS A 135 6.56 -10.56 -13.01
CA HIS A 135 6.12 -11.95 -13.13
C HIS A 135 6.05 -12.37 -14.60
N GLN A 136 6.63 -13.54 -14.90
CA GLN A 136 6.69 -14.10 -16.26
C GLN A 136 7.24 -13.10 -17.29
N ASP A 137 8.44 -12.57 -16.99
CA ASP A 137 9.19 -11.62 -17.83
C ASP A 137 8.45 -10.32 -18.18
N ARG A 138 7.46 -9.96 -17.35
CA ARG A 138 6.71 -8.70 -17.48
C ARG A 138 6.59 -7.98 -16.15
N TRP A 139 6.60 -6.67 -16.21
CA TRP A 139 6.11 -5.81 -15.14
C TRP A 139 4.60 -5.71 -15.23
N TRP A 140 3.91 -6.03 -14.13
CA TRP A 140 2.48 -5.88 -13.95
C TRP A 140 2.21 -4.78 -12.95
N LEU A 141 1.20 -3.97 -13.22
CA LEU A 141 0.71 -2.93 -12.33
C LEU A 141 -0.77 -3.13 -12.06
N PHE A 142 -1.14 -3.29 -10.79
CA PHE A 142 -2.50 -3.40 -10.29
C PHE A 142 -2.90 -2.09 -9.64
N TYR A 143 -4.04 -1.51 -10.00
CA TYR A 143 -4.43 -0.21 -9.45
C TYR A 143 -5.95 0.00 -9.46
N SER A 144 -6.41 0.89 -8.59
CA SER A 144 -7.76 1.44 -8.68
C SER A 144 -7.77 2.73 -9.52
N PRO A 145 -8.70 2.90 -10.47
CA PRO A 145 -8.79 4.12 -11.27
C PRO A 145 -9.44 5.27 -10.50
N ALA A 146 -8.78 6.43 -10.47
CA ALA A 146 -9.26 7.62 -9.76
C ALA A 146 -10.33 8.44 -10.48
N THR A 147 -11.09 7.85 -11.41
CA THR A 147 -12.10 8.55 -12.22
C THR A 147 -13.32 9.01 -11.42
N SER A 148 -13.61 8.38 -10.29
CA SER A 148 -14.64 8.79 -9.32
C SER A 148 -14.31 8.28 -7.91
N LYS A 149 -15.05 8.73 -6.89
CA LYS A 149 -14.93 8.16 -5.52
C LYS A 149 -15.28 6.66 -5.49
N GLN A 150 -16.27 6.23 -6.27
CA GLN A 150 -16.74 4.85 -6.29
C GLN A 150 -15.71 3.92 -6.94
N THR A 151 -15.15 4.34 -8.08
CA THR A 151 -14.19 3.53 -8.83
C THR A 151 -12.91 3.27 -8.06
N LYS A 152 -12.47 4.23 -7.21
CA LYS A 152 -11.31 4.07 -6.32
C LYS A 152 -11.40 2.86 -5.39
N ILE A 153 -12.60 2.46 -4.99
CA ILE A 153 -12.82 1.38 -4.03
C ILE A 153 -13.38 0.11 -4.67
N SER A 154 -13.97 0.20 -5.86
CA SER A 154 -14.74 -0.91 -6.44
C SER A 154 -14.26 -1.39 -7.80
N GLN A 155 -13.15 -0.86 -8.36
CA GLN A 155 -12.62 -1.33 -9.63
C GLN A 155 -11.14 -1.67 -9.53
N LEU A 156 -10.76 -2.78 -10.17
CA LEU A 156 -9.36 -3.16 -10.37
C LEU A 156 -9.04 -3.00 -11.85
N HIS A 157 -8.01 -2.23 -12.12
CA HIS A 157 -7.37 -2.09 -13.42
C HIS A 157 -5.99 -2.76 -13.38
N ILE A 158 -5.55 -3.21 -14.54
CA ILE A 158 -4.22 -3.79 -14.77
C ILE A 158 -3.56 -3.06 -15.92
N ALA A 159 -2.26 -2.82 -15.81
CA ALA A 159 -1.40 -2.47 -16.93
C ALA A 159 -0.13 -3.35 -16.88
N TRP A 160 0.57 -3.44 -18.00
CA TRP A 160 1.82 -4.19 -18.09
C TRP A 160 2.85 -3.51 -18.98
N ALA A 161 4.12 -3.83 -18.77
CA ALA A 161 5.23 -3.37 -19.59
C ALA A 161 6.37 -4.41 -19.59
N GLU A 162 7.21 -4.40 -20.62
CA GLU A 162 8.43 -5.21 -20.65
C GLU A 162 9.56 -4.58 -19.81
N ARG A 163 9.51 -3.26 -19.66
CA ARG A 163 10.48 -2.45 -18.91
C ARG A 163 9.75 -1.42 -18.04
N LEU A 164 10.33 -1.02 -16.92
CA LEU A 164 9.76 0.00 -16.02
C LEU A 164 9.54 1.35 -16.73
N GLU A 165 10.43 1.68 -17.68
CA GLU A 165 10.34 2.87 -18.52
C GLU A 165 9.12 2.84 -19.47
N GLY A 166 8.54 1.67 -19.71
CA GLY A 166 7.43 1.46 -20.61
C GLY A 166 7.87 1.07 -22.04
N PRO A 167 6.96 1.17 -23.02
CA PRO A 167 5.59 1.67 -22.89
C PRO A 167 4.74 0.79 -21.97
N TRP A 168 3.89 1.43 -21.16
CA TRP A 168 2.91 0.74 -20.33
C TRP A 168 1.61 0.56 -21.11
N ILE A 169 1.13 -0.67 -21.18
CA ILE A 169 -0.06 -1.07 -21.94
C ILE A 169 -1.16 -1.41 -20.93
N VAL A 170 -2.26 -0.65 -20.96
CA VAL A 170 -3.45 -0.95 -20.15
C VAL A 170 -4.10 -2.25 -20.64
N HIS A 171 -4.51 -3.09 -19.71
CA HIS A 171 -5.10 -4.37 -20.02
C HIS A 171 -6.45 -4.17 -20.75
N PRO A 172 -6.71 -4.85 -21.89
CA PRO A 172 -7.87 -4.57 -22.74
C PRO A 172 -9.22 -4.88 -22.08
N ARG A 173 -9.21 -5.65 -20.98
CA ARG A 173 -10.40 -5.97 -20.18
C ARG A 173 -10.59 -5.06 -18.96
N ASN A 174 -9.88 -3.95 -18.86
CA ASN A 174 -10.10 -2.99 -17.77
C ASN A 174 -11.53 -2.40 -17.81
N PRO A 175 -12.22 -2.27 -16.65
CA PRO A 175 -11.84 -2.83 -15.34
C PRO A 175 -11.92 -4.36 -15.35
N VAL A 176 -10.83 -5.03 -14.97
CA VAL A 176 -10.76 -6.50 -14.94
C VAL A 176 -11.60 -7.10 -13.80
N ARG A 177 -11.93 -6.28 -12.80
CA ARG A 177 -12.84 -6.63 -11.69
C ARG A 177 -13.63 -5.41 -11.26
N VAL A 178 -14.90 -5.61 -10.92
CA VAL A 178 -15.78 -4.60 -10.31
C VAL A 178 -16.44 -5.19 -9.06
N ASP A 179 -15.88 -4.90 -7.88
CA ASP A 179 -16.33 -5.42 -6.59
C ASP A 179 -15.74 -4.61 -5.43
N VAL A 180 -16.59 -3.99 -4.61
CA VAL A 180 -16.16 -3.17 -3.46
C VAL A 180 -15.44 -3.99 -2.37
N THR A 181 -15.59 -5.31 -2.37
CA THR A 181 -14.99 -6.19 -1.37
C THR A 181 -13.59 -6.67 -1.74
N SER A 182 -13.17 -6.50 -3.00
CA SER A 182 -12.01 -7.26 -3.51
C SER A 182 -11.34 -6.67 -4.76
N SER A 183 -11.46 -5.36 -4.97
CA SER A 183 -10.86 -4.70 -6.15
C SER A 183 -9.69 -3.77 -5.83
N ARG A 184 -9.80 -2.97 -4.76
CA ARG A 184 -8.76 -2.01 -4.40
C ARG A 184 -7.53 -2.73 -3.88
N PRO A 185 -6.31 -2.50 -4.41
CA PRO A 185 -5.09 -3.10 -3.86
C PRO A 185 -4.91 -2.75 -2.38
N GLY A 186 -4.35 -3.68 -1.62
CA GLY A 186 -4.18 -3.58 -0.18
C GLY A 186 -2.88 -4.22 0.29
N GLY A 187 -1.81 -4.05 -0.48
CA GLY A 187 -0.46 -4.48 -0.14
C GLY A 187 0.29 -5.18 -1.27
N SER A 188 1.38 -5.87 -0.93
CA SER A 188 2.31 -6.42 -1.92
C SER A 188 1.81 -7.75 -2.50
N PRO A 189 1.83 -7.97 -3.83
CA PRO A 189 1.46 -9.24 -4.43
C PRO A 189 2.52 -10.30 -4.10
N GLN A 190 2.12 -11.56 -3.99
CA GLN A 190 3.01 -12.69 -3.74
C GLN A 190 2.78 -13.80 -4.76
N ILE A 191 3.82 -14.56 -5.09
CA ILE A 191 3.69 -15.77 -5.90
C ILE A 191 3.64 -16.96 -4.94
N LEU A 192 2.46 -17.56 -4.81
CA LEU A 192 2.24 -18.71 -3.93
C LEU A 192 1.81 -19.92 -4.78
N SER A 193 2.58 -21.01 -4.70
CA SER A 193 2.32 -22.23 -5.47
C SER A 193 2.06 -21.95 -6.97
N GLY A 194 2.86 -21.06 -7.55
CA GLY A 194 2.77 -20.67 -8.98
C GLY A 194 1.69 -19.65 -9.32
N HIS A 195 0.85 -19.23 -8.37
CA HIS A 195 -0.23 -18.26 -8.59
C HIS A 195 0.13 -16.89 -8.02
N VAL A 196 -0.22 -15.82 -8.72
CA VAL A 196 -0.16 -14.47 -8.15
C VAL A 196 -1.33 -14.31 -7.18
N VAL A 197 -1.03 -13.88 -5.96
CA VAL A 197 -2.01 -13.53 -4.94
C VAL A 197 -1.83 -12.06 -4.59
N LEU A 198 -2.85 -11.26 -4.89
CA LEU A 198 -2.89 -9.83 -4.59
C LEU A 198 -3.73 -9.60 -3.32
N PRO A 199 -3.17 -9.05 -2.24
CA PRO A 199 -3.98 -8.50 -1.15
C PRO A 199 -4.86 -7.37 -1.68
N VAL A 200 -6.15 -7.44 -1.39
CA VAL A 200 -7.13 -6.42 -1.77
C VAL A 200 -7.96 -6.02 -0.56
N GLN A 201 -8.38 -4.75 -0.54
CA GLN A 201 -9.20 -4.21 0.52
C GLN A 201 -10.66 -4.65 0.36
N ASP A 202 -11.28 -5.06 1.46
CA ASP A 202 -12.72 -5.14 1.61
C ASP A 202 -13.25 -3.79 2.11
N CYS A 203 -13.89 -3.05 1.21
CA CYS A 203 -14.46 -1.74 1.49
C CYS A 203 -15.98 -1.78 1.75
N SER A 204 -16.57 -2.94 2.00
CA SER A 204 -18.04 -3.07 2.14
C SER A 204 -18.63 -2.42 3.39
N SER A 205 -17.89 -2.41 4.51
CA SER A 205 -18.33 -1.80 5.78
C SER A 205 -17.78 -0.39 5.97
N THR A 206 -16.51 -0.19 5.62
CA THR A 206 -15.78 1.09 5.68
C THR A 206 -14.61 1.00 4.71
N TYR A 207 -14.06 2.15 4.31
CA TYR A 207 -12.83 2.20 3.52
C TYR A 207 -11.71 1.38 4.17
N GLY A 208 -11.20 0.34 3.51
CA GLY A 208 -10.15 -0.50 4.12
C GLY A 208 -10.61 -1.23 5.39
N GLY A 209 -11.80 -1.83 5.35
CA GLY A 209 -12.40 -2.52 6.50
C GLY A 209 -11.73 -3.85 6.82
N ALA A 210 -11.24 -4.57 5.81
CA ALA A 210 -10.43 -5.78 5.98
C ALA A 210 -9.54 -6.01 4.74
N ILE A 211 -8.69 -7.03 4.81
CA ILE A 211 -7.94 -7.56 3.66
C ILE A 211 -8.53 -8.89 3.22
N ARG A 212 -8.59 -9.11 1.90
CA ARG A 212 -8.86 -10.41 1.27
C ARG A 212 -7.69 -10.79 0.36
N PRO A 213 -7.36 -12.09 0.24
CA PRO A 213 -6.49 -12.55 -0.83
C PRO A 213 -7.27 -12.66 -2.13
N LEU A 214 -6.81 -11.99 -3.20
CA LEU A 214 -7.31 -12.20 -4.56
C LEU A 214 -6.36 -13.17 -5.28
N TRP A 215 -6.80 -14.41 -5.46
CA TRP A 215 -6.07 -15.45 -6.18
C TRP A 215 -6.26 -15.26 -7.67
N ILE A 216 -5.20 -14.94 -8.39
CA ILE A 216 -5.25 -14.71 -9.84
C ILE A 216 -4.95 -16.04 -10.54
N ASP A 217 -5.99 -16.62 -11.13
CA ASP A 217 -5.92 -17.91 -11.84
C ASP A 217 -5.34 -17.75 -13.25
N ARG A 218 -5.56 -16.58 -13.87
CA ARG A 218 -5.03 -16.25 -15.19
C ARG A 218 -4.65 -14.78 -15.24
N LEU A 219 -3.42 -14.52 -15.67
CA LEU A 219 -2.85 -13.20 -15.90
C LEU A 219 -2.00 -13.24 -17.16
N ASP A 220 -2.54 -12.75 -18.26
CA ASP A 220 -1.82 -12.53 -19.51
C ASP A 220 -2.27 -11.22 -20.16
N GLU A 221 -1.62 -10.83 -21.26
CA GLU A 221 -1.81 -9.52 -21.90
C GLU A 221 -3.26 -9.27 -22.38
N ALA A 222 -4.05 -10.33 -22.54
CA ALA A 222 -5.41 -10.27 -23.06
C ALA A 222 -6.47 -10.80 -22.06
N ASN A 223 -6.06 -11.55 -21.04
CA ASN A 223 -6.98 -12.29 -20.19
C ASN A 223 -6.63 -12.19 -18.70
N PHE A 224 -7.70 -12.05 -17.94
CA PHE A 224 -7.66 -12.03 -16.49
C PHE A 224 -8.80 -12.88 -15.93
N SER A 225 -8.51 -13.69 -14.91
CA SER A 225 -9.50 -14.31 -14.04
C SER A 225 -8.95 -14.47 -12.64
N ALA A 226 -9.77 -14.21 -11.64
CA ALA A 226 -9.36 -14.30 -10.24
C ALA A 226 -10.53 -14.65 -9.32
N LYS A 227 -10.21 -15.27 -8.18
CA LYS A 227 -11.14 -15.60 -7.11
C LYS A 227 -10.72 -14.94 -5.80
N ALA A 228 -11.63 -14.17 -5.21
CA ALA A 228 -11.40 -13.58 -3.89
C ALA A 228 -11.61 -14.63 -2.78
N GLY A 229 -10.72 -14.64 -1.80
CA GLY A 229 -10.88 -15.37 -0.54
C GLY A 229 -11.75 -14.63 0.48
N GLY A 230 -11.80 -15.19 1.69
CA GLY A 230 -12.48 -14.57 2.83
C GLY A 230 -11.77 -13.30 3.33
N ALA A 231 -12.53 -12.40 3.95
CA ALA A 231 -11.99 -11.26 4.67
C ALA A 231 -11.24 -11.75 5.92
N MET A 232 -9.99 -11.32 6.07
CA MET A 232 -9.18 -11.62 7.23
C MET A 232 -9.66 -10.78 8.41
N PRO A 233 -9.90 -11.39 9.58
CA PRO A 233 -10.27 -10.64 10.78
C PRO A 233 -9.09 -9.80 11.26
N VAL A 234 -9.39 -8.62 11.80
CA VAL A 234 -8.39 -7.81 12.51
C VAL A 234 -7.88 -8.60 13.73
N PRO A 235 -6.57 -8.68 13.98
CA PRO A 235 -6.04 -9.42 15.12
C PRO A 235 -6.60 -8.92 16.45
N LEU A 236 -6.95 -9.83 17.37
CA LEU A 236 -7.47 -9.45 18.69
C LEU A 236 -6.48 -8.58 19.49
N SER A 237 -5.18 -8.78 19.27
CA SER A 237 -4.09 -8.02 19.88
C SER A 237 -4.03 -6.56 19.42
N ALA A 238 -4.74 -6.16 18.35
CA ALA A 238 -4.85 -4.78 17.90
C ALA A 238 -5.62 -3.88 18.89
N GLY A 239 -6.25 -4.45 19.93
CA GLY A 239 -6.85 -3.70 21.03
C GLY A 239 -7.98 -2.78 20.54
N ALA A 240 -7.81 -1.47 20.65
CA ALA A 240 -8.78 -0.47 20.21
C ALA A 240 -8.80 -0.24 18.68
N TYR A 241 -7.82 -0.75 17.94
CA TYR A 241 -7.70 -0.60 16.49
C TYR A 241 -8.44 -1.72 15.76
N ARG A 242 -9.78 -1.69 15.81
CA ARG A 242 -10.66 -2.75 15.25
C ARG A 242 -11.54 -2.27 14.11
N ASP A 243 -11.42 -1.02 13.70
CA ASP A 243 -12.28 -0.43 12.67
C ASP A 243 -11.80 -0.77 11.26
N GLY A 244 -10.62 -1.37 11.11
CA GLY A 244 -10.18 -2.01 9.87
C GLY A 244 -8.70 -2.34 9.83
N MET A 245 -8.30 -3.00 8.76
CA MET A 245 -6.94 -3.41 8.39
C MET A 245 -6.89 -3.33 6.87
N HIS A 246 -6.04 -2.47 6.31
CA HIS A 246 -6.13 -2.11 4.89
C HIS A 246 -4.86 -2.31 4.09
N SER A 247 -3.77 -2.69 4.73
CA SER A 247 -2.60 -3.21 4.06
C SER A 247 -2.09 -4.53 4.66
N LEU A 248 -1.58 -5.41 3.79
CA LEU A 248 -0.81 -6.61 4.11
C LEU A 248 0.35 -6.73 3.13
N THR A 249 1.59 -6.53 3.61
CA THR A 249 2.78 -6.59 2.76
C THR A 249 3.78 -7.63 3.25
N ALA A 250 4.61 -8.16 2.34
CA ALA A 250 5.68 -9.09 2.64
C ALA A 250 7.03 -8.37 2.67
N CYS A 251 7.91 -8.83 3.58
CA CYS A 251 9.32 -8.53 3.56
C CYS A 251 10.11 -9.78 4.01
N GLY A 252 10.42 -10.65 3.05
CA GLY A 252 11.02 -11.96 3.33
C GLY A 252 10.11 -12.79 4.25
N GLU A 253 10.63 -13.18 5.41
CA GLU A 253 9.90 -13.97 6.40
C GLU A 253 8.90 -13.16 7.24
N ILE A 254 9.03 -11.83 7.21
CA ILE A 254 8.18 -10.91 7.97
C ILE A 254 7.00 -10.47 7.11
N SER A 255 5.88 -10.17 7.75
CA SER A 255 4.74 -9.51 7.11
C SER A 255 4.35 -8.29 7.90
N LEU A 256 4.01 -7.23 7.20
CA LEU A 256 3.61 -5.96 7.79
C LEU A 256 2.13 -5.76 7.55
N VAL A 257 1.45 -5.22 8.55
CA VAL A 257 0.03 -4.88 8.51
C VAL A 257 -0.16 -3.55 9.21
N ASP A 258 -1.20 -2.83 8.81
CA ASP A 258 -1.76 -1.73 9.58
C ASP A 258 -3.14 -2.08 10.13
N VAL A 259 -3.53 -1.34 11.16
CA VAL A 259 -4.87 -1.42 11.74
C VAL A 259 -5.33 -0.01 12.07
N LYS A 260 -6.63 0.26 11.94
CA LYS A 260 -7.19 1.59 12.16
C LYS A 260 -8.22 1.63 13.28
N ARG A 261 -8.32 2.80 13.88
CA ARG A 261 -9.37 3.23 14.81
C ARG A 261 -9.96 4.53 14.30
N ILE A 262 -11.28 4.63 14.24
CA ILE A 262 -12.00 5.86 13.92
C ILE A 262 -12.21 6.59 15.25
N ASP A 263 -11.44 7.65 15.49
CA ASP A 263 -11.59 8.46 16.69
C ASP A 263 -12.86 9.31 16.62
N ARG A 264 -13.85 8.98 17.45
CA ARG A 264 -15.10 9.73 17.62
C ARG A 264 -15.07 10.67 18.84
N SER A 265 -13.89 10.93 19.40
CA SER A 265 -13.75 11.78 20.59
C SER A 265 -14.13 13.24 20.32
N ALA A 266 -14.51 13.96 21.39
CA ALA A 266 -14.81 15.39 21.31
C ALA A 266 -13.63 16.23 20.80
N ARG A 267 -12.37 15.77 20.99
CA ARG A 267 -11.17 16.41 20.44
C ARG A 267 -11.05 16.18 18.93
N GLY A 268 -11.34 14.97 18.45
CA GLY A 268 -11.44 14.68 17.02
C GLY A 268 -12.53 15.52 16.35
N LEU A 269 -13.71 15.60 16.98
CA LEU A 269 -14.82 16.42 16.50
C LEU A 269 -14.53 17.93 16.56
N ALA A 270 -13.88 18.43 17.62
CA ALA A 270 -13.46 19.83 17.71
C ALA A 270 -12.43 20.20 16.63
N LEU A 271 -11.54 19.27 16.28
CA LEU A 271 -10.64 19.44 15.14
C LEU A 271 -11.44 19.49 13.83
N GLU A 272 -12.44 18.62 13.62
CA GLU A 272 -13.40 18.69 12.49
C GLU A 272 -14.20 19.99 12.41
N ILE A 273 -14.66 20.51 13.54
CA ILE A 273 -15.39 21.79 13.61
C ILE A 273 -14.44 22.96 13.30
N ARG A 274 -13.23 22.98 13.90
CA ARG A 274 -12.20 24.00 13.60
C ARG A 274 -11.75 23.95 12.13
N ARG A 275 -11.78 22.75 11.52
CA ARG A 275 -11.54 22.52 10.09
C ARG A 275 -12.67 23.07 9.20
N ALA A 276 -13.94 22.91 9.59
CA ALA A 276 -15.08 23.44 8.83
C ALA A 276 -15.15 24.98 8.85
N LEU A 277 -14.62 25.59 9.91
CA LEU A 277 -14.58 27.05 10.10
C LEU A 277 -13.35 27.74 9.47
N GLY A 278 -12.59 27.06 8.62
CA GLY A 278 -11.48 27.67 7.85
C GLY A 278 -10.25 28.03 8.69
N GLY A 279 -10.06 27.40 9.85
CA GLY A 279 -9.05 27.78 10.84
C GLY A 279 -7.57 27.53 10.50
N TYR A 280 -7.21 27.29 9.24
CA TYR A 280 -5.83 27.22 8.76
C TYR A 280 -5.79 27.79 7.34
N GLY A 281 -5.23 29.01 7.22
CA GLY A 281 -4.71 29.54 5.96
C GLY A 281 -3.31 29.03 5.69
#